data_AF-A0A423NH62-F1
#
_entry.id   AF-A0A423NH62-F1
#
_cell.length_a   1.000
_cell.length_b   1.000
_cell.length_c   1.000
_cell.angle_alpha   90.00
_cell.angle_beta   90.00
_cell.angle_gamma   90.00
#
_symmetry.space_group_name_H-M   'P 1'
#
loop_
_entity.id
_entity.type
_entity.pdbx_description
1 polymer ?
#
loop_
_entity_poly.entity_id
_entity_poly.type
_entity_poly.pdbx_seq_one_letter_code
_entity_poly.pdbx_strand_id
1 'polypeptide(L)'
;MKLFTALLCTLFVVGCEADPLSAKNDPKSPWWELGFTEPNYMKVWVEDTAVEDIKGKTFLRTGGGSASGGYPEDGTESARGWDGVGASAKAVVGADLPKRIFVRWQSIVEPQTYRAWVDIPEEARQLMLTSVNQRCAKTPEQRSTYISSVYLGLAPGGVVQVWVRDECHHPVKVARAQAEIEPLGPSQGKNQGRYAYPISEKSKRYIEKFGIPYGSW
;
A
#
# COMPACT_ATOMS: atom_id res chain seq x y z
N MET A 1 -38.42 3.64 68.97
CA MET A 1 -38.72 3.46 67.53
C MET A 1 -37.75 4.34 66.74
N LYS A 2 -36.51 3.91 66.50
CA LYS A 2 -36.03 3.34 65.22
C LYS A 2 -36.67 4.00 63.99
N LEU A 3 -36.07 5.10 63.51
CA LEU A 3 -36.13 5.49 62.10
C LEU A 3 -34.70 5.62 61.59
N PHE A 4 -34.14 4.44 61.31
CA PHE A 4 -33.14 4.27 60.27
C PHE A 4 -33.81 4.62 58.94
N THR A 5 -33.33 5.63 58.23
CA THR A 5 -33.49 5.63 56.77
C THR A 5 -32.25 6.29 56.20
N ALA A 6 -31.36 5.40 55.75
CA ALA A 6 -30.06 5.70 55.24
C ALA A 6 -30.15 6.73 54.10
N LEU A 7 -29.37 7.80 54.22
CA LEU A 7 -29.03 8.68 53.13
C LEU A 7 -28.22 7.85 52.13
N LEU A 8 -28.93 7.25 51.16
CA LEU A 8 -28.34 6.48 50.08
C LEU A 8 -27.62 7.48 49.17
N CYS A 9 -26.35 7.75 49.48
CA CYS A 9 -25.39 8.34 48.56
C CYS A 9 -25.26 7.40 47.37
N THR A 10 -26.15 7.52 46.39
CA THR A 10 -25.99 6.96 45.05
C THR A 10 -24.81 7.67 44.41
N LEU A 11 -23.62 7.16 44.69
CA LEU A 11 -22.42 7.35 43.88
C LEU A 11 -22.77 6.86 42.47
N PHE A 12 -23.23 7.77 41.61
CA PHE A 12 -23.16 7.59 40.17
C PHE A 12 -21.68 7.64 39.79
N VAL A 13 -20.98 6.53 40.00
CA VAL A 13 -19.72 6.28 39.32
C VAL A 13 -20.09 6.08 37.87
N VAL A 14 -20.09 7.18 37.10
CA VAL A 14 -20.03 7.10 35.65
C VAL A 14 -18.65 6.52 35.36
N GLY A 15 -18.58 5.20 35.32
CA GLY A 15 -17.41 4.49 34.84
C GLY A 15 -17.14 5.01 33.44
N CYS A 16 -15.99 5.65 33.25
CA CYS A 16 -15.51 5.99 31.93
C CYS A 16 -15.23 4.65 31.25
N GLU A 17 -16.23 4.09 30.54
CA GLU A 17 -16.00 2.92 29.70
C GLU A 17 -14.98 3.35 28.64
N ALA A 18 -13.76 2.83 28.78
CA ALA A 18 -12.76 2.98 27.76
C ALA A 18 -13.30 2.30 26.49
N ASP A 19 -13.41 3.05 25.40
CA ASP A 19 -13.78 2.51 24.10
C ASP A 19 -12.84 1.32 23.77
N PRO A 20 -13.37 0.09 23.70
CA PRO A 20 -12.56 -1.11 23.53
C PRO A 20 -11.83 -1.13 22.17
N LEU A 21 -12.27 -0.33 21.20
CA LEU A 21 -11.64 -0.20 19.90
C LEU A 21 -10.57 0.90 19.86
N SER A 22 -10.48 1.75 20.88
CA SER A 22 -9.52 2.85 20.90
C SER A 22 -8.09 2.32 20.99
N ALA A 23 -7.26 2.67 20.02
CA ALA A 23 -5.83 2.35 20.02
C ALA A 23 -4.96 3.50 20.53
N LYS A 24 -5.53 4.43 21.31
CA LYS A 24 -4.84 5.64 21.78
C LYS A 24 -3.49 5.34 22.48
N ASN A 25 -3.44 4.23 23.22
CA ASN A 25 -2.27 3.81 23.99
C ASN A 25 -1.43 2.72 23.30
N ASP A 26 -1.84 2.26 22.11
CA ASP A 26 -1.09 1.26 21.38
C ASP A 26 0.17 1.89 20.76
N PRO A 27 1.28 1.14 20.65
CA PRO A 27 2.48 1.64 20.02
C PRO A 27 2.20 1.95 18.54
N LYS A 28 2.67 3.10 18.07
CA LYS A 28 2.55 3.51 16.67
C LYS A 28 3.81 4.17 16.16
N SER A 29 4.12 3.93 14.90
CA SER A 29 5.17 4.61 14.15
C SER A 29 4.76 6.07 13.90
N PRO A 30 5.68 7.03 14.02
CA PRO A 30 5.45 8.40 13.55
C PRO A 30 5.45 8.50 12.01
N TRP A 31 5.93 7.46 11.33
CA TRP A 31 6.04 7.36 9.88
C TRP A 31 4.99 6.40 9.33
N TRP A 32 4.59 6.59 8.07
CA TRP A 32 3.80 5.63 7.30
C TRP A 32 4.72 4.86 6.33
N GLU A 33 4.25 3.76 5.74
CA GLU A 33 5.05 2.95 4.82
C GLU A 33 4.50 2.90 3.40
N LEU A 34 5.42 2.87 2.43
CA LEU A 34 5.15 2.74 1.01
C LEU A 34 5.63 1.36 0.54
N GLY A 35 4.71 0.55 0.04
CA GLY A 35 4.99 -0.76 -0.56
C GLY A 35 4.68 -0.81 -2.04
N PHE A 36 5.24 -1.82 -2.71
CA PHE A 36 5.02 -2.07 -4.13
C PHE A 36 4.57 -3.51 -4.33
N THR A 37 3.58 -3.71 -5.20
CA THR A 37 3.12 -5.05 -5.59
C THR A 37 3.07 -5.18 -7.11
N GLU A 38 3.36 -6.38 -7.61
CA GLU A 38 3.34 -6.74 -9.02
C GLU A 38 2.40 -7.94 -9.21
N PRO A 39 1.67 -8.02 -10.34
CA PRO A 39 0.95 -9.24 -10.67
C PRO A 39 1.91 -10.42 -10.78
N ASN A 40 1.43 -11.64 -10.52
CA ASN A 40 2.24 -12.84 -10.68
C ASN A 40 2.85 -12.89 -12.08
N TYR A 41 4.08 -13.39 -12.20
CA TYR A 41 4.84 -13.46 -13.44
C TYR A 41 5.20 -12.12 -14.10
N MET A 42 4.60 -10.99 -13.71
CA MET A 42 4.75 -9.67 -14.35
C MET A 42 5.78 -8.82 -13.62
N LYS A 43 7.03 -9.28 -13.62
CA LYS A 43 8.10 -8.65 -12.83
C LYS A 43 8.21 -7.15 -13.13
N VAL A 44 8.30 -6.35 -12.07
CA VAL A 44 8.60 -4.92 -12.13
C VAL A 44 9.81 -4.56 -11.29
N TRP A 45 10.43 -3.43 -11.62
CA TRP A 45 11.47 -2.79 -10.83
C TRP A 45 11.17 -1.31 -10.65
N VAL A 46 10.98 -0.88 -9.40
CA VAL A 46 10.73 0.54 -9.08
C VAL A 46 12.05 1.28 -9.03
N GLU A 47 12.21 2.27 -9.89
CA GLU A 47 13.44 3.07 -9.94
C GLU A 47 13.46 4.16 -8.88
N ASP A 48 12.32 4.81 -8.70
CA ASP A 48 12.21 6.00 -7.87
C ASP A 48 10.77 6.30 -7.50
N THR A 49 10.61 6.94 -6.36
CA THR A 49 9.34 7.51 -5.92
C THR A 49 9.56 8.87 -5.26
N ALA A 50 8.54 9.70 -5.33
CA ALA A 50 8.47 10.93 -4.56
C ALA A 50 7.07 11.10 -3.97
N VAL A 51 6.99 11.82 -2.86
CA VAL A 51 5.73 12.09 -2.17
C VAL A 51 5.55 13.59 -2.07
N GLU A 52 4.39 14.10 -2.51
CA GLU A 52 3.89 15.39 -2.05
C GLU A 52 2.91 15.12 -0.91
N ASP A 53 3.20 15.67 0.27
CA ASP A 53 2.35 15.50 1.44
C ASP A 53 1.17 16.48 1.45
N ILE A 54 0.28 16.34 2.43
CA ILE A 54 -0.88 17.24 2.62
C ILE A 54 -0.51 18.70 2.88
N LYS A 55 0.73 19.02 3.26
CA LYS A 55 1.23 20.39 3.43
C LYS A 55 1.87 20.94 2.15
N GLY A 56 1.86 20.17 1.06
CA GLY A 56 2.45 20.54 -0.23
C GLY A 56 3.97 20.40 -0.28
N LYS A 57 4.59 19.77 0.74
CA LYS A 57 6.04 19.53 0.74
C LYS A 57 6.35 18.27 -0.06
N THR A 58 7.36 18.37 -0.93
CA THR A 58 7.82 17.23 -1.73
C THR A 58 9.03 16.56 -1.09
N PHE A 59 8.95 15.24 -0.93
CA PHE A 59 10.02 14.37 -0.47
C PHE A 59 10.44 13.48 -1.64
N LEU A 60 11.73 13.51 -1.98
CA LEU A 60 12.28 12.76 -3.10
C LEU A 60 12.92 11.45 -2.62
N ARG A 61 13.02 10.46 -3.51
CA ARG A 61 13.66 9.16 -3.24
C ARG A 61 13.05 8.44 -2.04
N THR A 62 11.72 8.48 -1.95
CA THR A 62 10.94 7.91 -0.84
C THR A 62 10.86 6.39 -0.87
N GLY A 63 11.44 5.74 -1.87
CA GLY A 63 11.35 4.31 -2.06
C GLY A 63 11.72 3.89 -3.48
N GLY A 64 12.12 2.63 -3.60
CA GLY A 64 12.48 1.96 -4.85
C GLY A 64 12.90 0.52 -4.58
N GLY A 65 13.02 -0.26 -5.65
CA GLY A 65 13.43 -1.66 -5.64
C GLY A 65 12.34 -2.62 -6.11
N SER A 66 12.41 -3.86 -5.60
CA SER A 66 11.49 -4.93 -5.96
C SER A 66 10.06 -4.67 -5.46
N ALA A 67 9.08 -5.04 -6.28
CA ALA A 67 7.70 -5.21 -5.85
C ALA A 67 7.44 -6.67 -5.42
N SER A 68 6.48 -6.84 -4.51
CA SER A 68 6.01 -8.16 -4.10
C SER A 68 5.07 -8.76 -5.13
N GLY A 69 5.39 -9.96 -5.58
CA GLY A 69 4.59 -10.80 -6.47
C GLY A 69 5.12 -12.23 -6.43
N GLY A 70 4.58 -13.10 -7.28
CA GLY A 70 4.88 -14.52 -7.23
C GLY A 70 5.00 -15.20 -8.60
N TYR A 71 5.37 -16.48 -8.52
CA TYR A 71 5.37 -17.43 -9.63
C TYR A 71 4.67 -18.72 -9.19
N PRO A 72 3.38 -18.66 -8.79
CA PRO A 72 2.66 -19.83 -8.33
C PRO A 72 2.53 -20.80 -9.52
N GLU A 73 3.32 -21.88 -9.53
CA GLU A 73 3.35 -22.88 -10.61
C GLU A 73 2.09 -23.77 -10.61
N ASP A 74 0.92 -23.13 -10.51
CA ASP A 74 -0.42 -23.72 -10.41
C ASP A 74 -1.03 -24.07 -11.78
N GLY A 75 -0.39 -23.62 -12.87
CA GLY A 75 -0.82 -23.91 -14.23
C GLY A 75 -2.04 -23.11 -14.69
N THR A 76 -2.43 -22.06 -13.95
CA THR A 76 -3.60 -21.21 -14.20
C THR A 76 -3.22 -19.81 -14.72
N GLU A 77 -4.22 -19.00 -15.06
CA GLU A 77 -4.04 -17.58 -15.43
C GLU A 77 -3.80 -16.67 -14.20
N SER A 78 -2.89 -17.05 -13.29
CA SER A 78 -2.67 -16.38 -12.00
C SER A 78 -2.05 -14.98 -12.08
N ALA A 79 -1.67 -14.50 -13.26
CA ALA A 79 -1.26 -13.11 -13.48
C ALA A 79 -2.44 -12.15 -13.73
N ARG A 80 -3.68 -12.66 -13.91
CA ARG A 80 -4.87 -11.81 -14.02
C ARG A 80 -5.18 -11.17 -12.67
N GLY A 81 -5.26 -9.84 -12.64
CA GLY A 81 -5.46 -9.13 -11.38
C GLY A 81 -4.24 -9.20 -10.46
N TRP A 82 -4.45 -8.92 -9.17
CA TRP A 82 -3.46 -9.10 -8.11
C TRP A 82 -3.99 -10.10 -7.10
N ASP A 83 -3.11 -10.99 -6.65
CA ASP A 83 -3.39 -12.00 -5.62
C ASP A 83 -3.33 -11.42 -4.18
N GLY A 84 -3.00 -10.13 -4.07
CA GLY A 84 -2.95 -9.40 -2.81
C GLY A 84 -2.00 -8.21 -2.87
N VAL A 85 -1.79 -7.57 -1.72
CA VAL A 85 -0.69 -6.62 -1.52
C VAL A 85 0.35 -7.26 -0.62
N GLY A 86 1.58 -7.31 -1.12
CA GLY A 86 2.66 -7.99 -0.42
C GLY A 86 3.17 -7.25 0.82
N ALA A 87 4.11 -7.89 1.51
CA ALA A 87 4.63 -7.42 2.79
C ALA A 87 5.85 -6.48 2.66
N SER A 88 6.38 -6.28 1.44
CA SER A 88 7.56 -5.44 1.24
C SER A 88 7.18 -3.96 1.15
N ALA A 89 7.30 -3.26 2.26
CA ALA A 89 7.13 -1.81 2.36
C ALA A 89 8.32 -1.15 3.06
N LYS A 90 8.53 0.14 2.79
CA LYS A 90 9.58 0.95 3.41
C LYS A 90 8.95 2.17 4.06
N ALA A 91 9.44 2.52 5.26
CA ALA A 91 8.98 3.72 5.95
C ALA A 91 9.31 4.99 5.15
N VAL A 92 8.32 5.86 4.99
CA VAL A 92 8.47 7.22 4.46
C VAL A 92 8.67 8.17 5.63
N VAL A 93 9.94 8.50 5.88
CA VAL A 93 10.35 9.27 7.06
C VAL A 93 10.16 10.77 6.85
N GLY A 94 9.52 11.43 7.80
CA GLY A 94 9.41 12.89 7.87
C GLY A 94 8.32 13.52 7.00
N ALA A 95 7.66 12.76 6.12
CA ALA A 95 6.52 13.23 5.34
C ALA A 95 5.21 13.01 6.12
N ASP A 96 4.30 13.99 6.07
CA ASP A 96 2.91 13.73 6.45
C ASP A 96 2.26 12.75 5.44
N LEU A 97 1.00 12.40 5.68
CA LEU A 97 0.27 11.51 4.76
C LEU A 97 0.25 12.07 3.33
N PRO A 98 0.31 11.20 2.32
CA PRO A 98 0.48 11.64 0.94
C PRO A 98 -0.78 12.31 0.40
N LYS A 99 -0.59 13.44 -0.27
CA LYS A 99 -1.57 14.04 -1.18
C LYS A 99 -1.47 13.41 -2.57
N ARG A 100 -0.24 13.18 -3.04
CA ARG A 100 0.03 12.43 -4.26
C ARG A 100 1.41 11.77 -4.22
N ILE A 101 1.56 10.67 -4.95
CA ILE A 101 2.79 9.89 -5.01
C ILE A 101 3.23 9.78 -6.46
N PHE A 102 4.48 10.15 -6.73
CA PHE A 102 5.15 9.86 -7.97
C PHE A 102 5.78 8.47 -7.90
N VAL A 103 5.67 7.72 -9.01
CA VAL A 103 6.38 6.46 -9.20
C VAL A 103 6.93 6.38 -10.61
N ARG A 104 8.18 5.92 -10.74
CA ARG A 104 8.78 5.49 -12.01
C ARG A 104 9.25 4.06 -11.87
N TRP A 105 8.87 3.21 -12.80
CA TRP A 105 9.20 1.79 -12.76
C TRP A 105 9.42 1.21 -14.14
N GLN A 106 10.15 0.11 -14.16
CA GLN A 106 10.38 -0.72 -15.32
C GLN A 106 9.43 -1.92 -15.28
N SER A 107 8.66 -2.13 -16.34
CA SER A 107 8.00 -3.39 -16.61
C SER A 107 9.00 -4.31 -17.31
N ILE A 108 9.31 -5.47 -16.72
CA ILE A 108 10.37 -6.35 -17.24
C ILE A 108 9.83 -7.23 -18.38
N VAL A 109 8.59 -7.71 -18.25
CA VAL A 109 7.97 -8.69 -19.16
C VAL A 109 7.57 -8.11 -20.51
N GLU A 110 7.18 -6.85 -20.54
CA GLU A 110 7.09 -6.00 -21.72
C GLU A 110 8.07 -4.86 -21.47
N PRO A 111 9.30 -4.91 -22.01
CA PRO A 111 10.35 -3.94 -21.71
C PRO A 111 9.93 -2.49 -22.01
N GLN A 112 9.27 -1.88 -21.03
CA GLN A 112 8.72 -0.54 -21.08
C GLN A 112 8.88 0.10 -19.70
N THR A 113 9.36 1.34 -19.67
CA THR A 113 9.46 2.13 -18.44
C THR A 113 8.31 3.12 -18.40
N TYR A 114 7.68 3.24 -17.24
CA TYR A 114 6.52 4.08 -17.01
C TYR A 114 6.77 5.06 -15.88
N ARG A 115 6.01 6.15 -15.89
CA ARG A 115 5.95 7.09 -14.77
C ARG A 115 4.54 7.63 -14.58
N ALA A 116 4.18 7.88 -13.33
CA ALA A 116 2.90 8.50 -12.99
C ALA A 116 3.02 9.33 -11.72
N TRP A 117 2.22 10.39 -11.66
CA TRP A 117 1.72 10.93 -10.40
C TRP A 117 0.36 10.30 -10.12
N VAL A 118 0.17 9.84 -8.89
CA VAL A 118 -1.10 9.25 -8.44
C VAL A 118 -1.62 10.06 -7.27
N ASP A 119 -2.79 10.66 -7.44
CA ASP A 119 -3.47 11.38 -6.38
C ASP A 119 -4.02 10.38 -5.35
N ILE A 120 -3.77 10.69 -4.08
CA ILE A 120 -4.30 9.93 -2.95
C ILE A 120 -5.51 10.69 -2.44
N PRO A 121 -6.71 10.09 -2.42
CA PRO A 121 -7.91 10.79 -1.99
C PRO A 121 -7.92 10.97 -0.46
N GLU A 122 -8.76 11.86 0.05
CA GLU A 122 -8.84 12.13 1.49
C GLU A 122 -9.32 10.92 2.26
N GLU A 123 -10.26 10.17 1.70
CA GLU A 123 -10.81 8.94 2.27
C GLU A 123 -9.70 7.90 2.50
N ALA A 124 -8.71 7.82 1.60
CA ALA A 124 -7.54 6.96 1.80
C ALA A 124 -6.71 7.39 3.01
N ARG A 125 -6.49 8.70 3.18
CA ARG A 125 -5.77 9.24 4.34
C ARG A 125 -6.54 9.00 5.64
N GLN A 126 -7.87 9.12 5.60
CA GLN A 126 -8.69 8.80 6.77
C GLN A 126 -8.58 7.32 7.14
N LEU A 127 -8.63 6.40 6.17
CA LEU A 127 -8.37 4.98 6.42
C LEU A 127 -6.98 4.72 7.02
N MET A 128 -5.95 5.39 6.51
CA MET A 128 -4.60 5.31 7.08
C MET A 128 -4.53 5.82 8.52
N LEU A 129 -5.28 6.87 8.87
CA LEU A 129 -5.34 7.36 10.25
C LEU A 129 -6.12 6.39 11.14
N THR A 130 -7.25 5.86 10.66
CA THR A 130 -8.06 4.88 11.38
C THR A 130 -7.25 3.61 11.68
N SER A 131 -6.48 3.11 10.72
CA SER A 131 -5.79 1.82 10.87
C SER A 131 -4.77 1.75 12.00
N VAL A 132 -4.23 2.90 12.43
CA VAL A 132 -3.29 3.03 13.57
C VAL A 132 -3.92 3.62 14.84
N ASN A 133 -5.15 4.12 14.78
CA ASN A 133 -5.85 4.72 15.93
C ASN A 133 -7.05 3.90 16.40
N GLN A 134 -7.47 2.89 15.64
CA GLN A 134 -8.52 1.94 16.00
C GLN A 134 -8.01 0.50 15.90
N ARG A 135 -8.49 -0.35 16.81
CA ARG A 135 -8.30 -1.80 16.76
C ARG A 135 -9.37 -2.43 15.89
N CYS A 136 -9.05 -3.58 15.32
CA CYS A 136 -10.02 -4.34 14.54
C CYS A 136 -11.19 -4.78 15.42
N ALA A 137 -12.43 -4.47 15.01
CA ALA A 137 -13.62 -4.84 15.78
C ALA A 137 -13.81 -6.35 15.96
N LYS A 138 -13.20 -7.17 15.08
CA LYS A 138 -13.22 -8.64 15.19
C LYS A 138 -12.24 -9.20 16.21
N THR A 139 -11.21 -8.43 16.56
CA THR A 139 -10.13 -8.81 17.48
C THR A 139 -9.73 -7.61 18.37
N PRO A 140 -10.67 -7.04 19.15
CA PRO A 140 -10.45 -5.82 19.95
C PRO A 140 -9.37 -5.96 21.04
N GLU A 141 -9.02 -7.19 21.41
CA GLU A 141 -7.92 -7.54 22.31
C GLU A 141 -6.53 -7.42 21.67
N GLN A 142 -6.46 -7.45 20.33
CA GLN A 142 -5.21 -7.29 19.60
C GLN A 142 -4.89 -5.81 19.42
N ARG A 143 -3.60 -5.48 19.48
CA ARG A 143 -3.14 -4.10 19.23
C ARG A 143 -3.49 -3.68 17.81
N SER A 144 -3.72 -2.39 17.62
CA SER A 144 -3.88 -1.83 16.28
C SER A 144 -2.63 -2.02 15.43
N THR A 145 -2.77 -1.74 14.14
CA THR A 145 -1.62 -1.64 13.24
C THR A 145 -0.60 -0.66 13.81
N TYR A 146 0.66 -1.06 13.83
CA TYR A 146 1.76 -0.21 14.28
C TYR A 146 2.06 0.94 13.30
N ILE A 147 1.87 0.72 12.00
CA ILE A 147 2.22 1.65 10.93
C ILE A 147 1.14 1.67 9.85
N SER A 148 0.73 2.86 9.42
CA SER A 148 -0.21 3.00 8.30
C SER A 148 0.52 2.79 6.98
N SER A 149 -0.17 2.24 5.99
CA SER A 149 0.47 1.77 4.74
C SER A 149 -0.27 2.21 3.49
N VAL A 150 0.51 2.51 2.45
CA VAL A 150 0.05 2.68 1.07
C VAL A 150 0.82 1.69 0.20
N TYR A 151 0.11 0.98 -0.67
CA TYR A 151 0.70 0.07 -1.64
C TYR A 151 0.37 0.51 -3.06
N LEU A 152 1.39 0.60 -3.90
CA LEU A 152 1.22 0.78 -5.35
C LEU A 152 1.38 -0.56 -6.05
N GLY A 153 0.31 -1.04 -6.67
CA GLY A 153 0.36 -2.14 -7.62
C GLY A 153 0.71 -1.62 -8.99
N LEU A 154 1.79 -2.15 -9.53
CA LEU A 154 2.38 -1.72 -10.79
C LEU A 154 2.28 -2.89 -11.75
N ALA A 155 1.57 -2.70 -12.86
CA ALA A 155 1.36 -3.74 -13.84
C ALA A 155 1.80 -3.29 -15.26
N PRO A 156 2.01 -4.27 -16.16
CA PRO A 156 2.17 -4.00 -17.59
C PRO A 156 1.09 -3.08 -18.16
N GLY A 157 1.43 -2.38 -19.24
CA GLY A 157 0.56 -1.40 -19.87
C GLY A 157 0.39 -0.11 -19.04
N GLY A 158 1.23 0.14 -18.04
CA GLY A 158 1.24 1.38 -17.27
C GLY A 158 0.13 1.50 -16.22
N VAL A 159 -0.49 0.40 -15.80
CA VAL A 159 -1.57 0.45 -14.80
C VAL A 159 -1.00 0.60 -13.40
N VAL A 160 -1.51 1.60 -12.66
CA VAL A 160 -1.25 1.75 -11.22
C VAL A 160 -2.56 1.59 -10.46
N GLN A 161 -2.61 0.63 -9.55
CA GLN A 161 -3.69 0.48 -8.57
C GLN A 161 -3.13 0.80 -7.18
N VAL A 162 -3.90 1.54 -6.38
CA VAL A 162 -3.49 1.93 -5.03
C VAL A 162 -4.36 1.25 -4.00
N TRP A 163 -3.73 0.73 -2.95
CA TRP A 163 -4.40 0.25 -1.75
C TRP A 163 -3.87 0.94 -0.49
N VAL A 164 -4.73 1.03 0.50
CA VAL A 164 -4.35 1.24 1.91
C VAL A 164 -4.84 0.05 2.72
N ARG A 165 -4.25 -0.21 3.89
CA ARG A 165 -4.80 -1.20 4.83
C ARG A 165 -5.73 -0.52 5.83
N ASP A 166 -6.90 -1.13 6.06
CA ASP A 166 -7.81 -0.76 7.13
C ASP A 166 -7.29 -1.22 8.52
N GLU A 167 -8.04 -0.94 9.58
CA GLU A 167 -7.75 -1.33 10.96
C GLU A 167 -7.73 -2.84 11.21
N CYS A 168 -8.30 -3.64 10.31
CA CYS A 168 -8.28 -5.09 10.30
C CYS A 168 -7.25 -5.66 9.30
N HIS A 169 -6.34 -4.82 8.80
CA HIS A 169 -5.33 -5.14 7.80
C HIS A 169 -5.85 -5.56 6.42
N HIS A 170 -7.14 -5.38 6.10
CA HIS A 170 -7.63 -5.67 4.77
C HIS A 170 -7.18 -4.59 3.77
N PRO A 171 -6.78 -4.98 2.57
CA PRO A 171 -6.42 -4.03 1.54
C PRO A 171 -7.65 -3.41 0.87
N VAL A 172 -7.79 -2.10 0.99
CA VAL A 172 -8.87 -1.32 0.39
C VAL A 172 -8.35 -0.58 -0.84
N LYS A 173 -8.96 -0.82 -2.01
CA LYS A 173 -8.65 -0.07 -3.24
C LYS A 173 -9.11 1.37 -3.08
N VAL A 174 -8.21 2.33 -3.27
CA VAL A 174 -8.52 3.75 -3.03
C VAL A 174 -8.29 4.66 -4.23
N ALA A 175 -7.37 4.30 -5.12
CA ALA A 175 -7.10 5.10 -6.31
C ALA A 175 -6.60 4.21 -7.44
N ARG A 176 -6.75 4.70 -8.67
CA ARG A 176 -6.23 4.06 -9.87
C ARG A 176 -5.70 5.15 -10.80
N ALA A 177 -4.58 4.88 -11.45
CA ALA A 177 -4.00 5.77 -12.44
C ALA A 177 -3.50 5.00 -13.65
N GLN A 178 -3.42 5.70 -14.77
CA GLN A 178 -2.76 5.25 -15.99
C GLN A 178 -1.48 6.05 -16.14
N ALA A 179 -0.35 5.35 -16.20
CA ALA A 179 0.95 5.95 -16.38
C ALA A 179 1.23 6.24 -17.85
N GLU A 180 2.09 7.24 -18.04
CA GLU A 180 2.71 7.50 -19.32
C GLU A 180 4.03 6.75 -19.46
N ILE A 181 4.46 6.55 -20.69
CA ILE A 181 5.79 6.02 -21.00
C ILE A 181 6.85 7.04 -20.55
N GLU A 182 7.87 6.57 -19.82
CA GLU A 182 9.04 7.39 -19.52
C GLU A 182 9.87 7.55 -20.82
N PRO A 183 9.96 8.78 -21.38
CA PRO A 183 10.65 9.00 -22.65
C PRO A 183 12.14 8.65 -22.61
N LEU A 184 12.78 8.72 -21.44
CA LEU A 184 14.19 8.35 -21.29
C LEU A 184 14.41 6.83 -21.14
N GLY A 185 13.33 6.05 -21.07
CA GLY A 185 13.39 4.60 -20.84
C GLY A 185 14.00 4.25 -19.46
N PRO A 186 14.56 3.04 -19.33
CA PRO A 186 15.04 2.55 -18.03
C PRO A 186 16.28 3.32 -17.57
N SER A 187 16.39 3.47 -16.27
CA SER A 187 17.48 4.15 -15.55
C SER A 187 17.70 5.59 -16.03
N GLN A 188 16.63 6.25 -16.51
CA GLN A 188 16.69 7.57 -17.15
C GLN A 188 17.72 7.64 -18.29
N GLY A 189 17.85 6.57 -19.09
CA GLY A 189 18.79 6.48 -20.21
C GLY A 189 20.25 6.22 -19.79
N LYS A 190 20.56 6.14 -18.49
CA LYS A 190 21.94 6.00 -17.99
C LYS A 190 22.52 4.59 -18.10
N ASN A 191 21.69 3.60 -18.47
CA ASN A 191 22.08 2.19 -18.53
C ASN A 191 22.00 1.61 -19.95
N GLN A 192 22.21 2.44 -20.99
CA GLN A 192 22.20 2.00 -22.41
C GLN A 192 20.92 1.22 -22.79
N GLY A 193 19.77 1.63 -22.24
CA GLY A 193 18.48 0.96 -22.47
C GLY A 193 18.31 -0.40 -21.77
N ARG A 194 19.29 -0.86 -20.98
CA ARG A 194 19.21 -2.13 -20.26
C ARG A 194 18.30 -2.02 -19.04
N TYR A 195 17.38 -2.97 -18.95
CA TYR A 195 16.46 -3.16 -17.83
C TYR A 195 17.18 -3.81 -16.62
N ALA A 196 16.61 -3.66 -15.44
CA ALA A 196 17.20 -4.12 -14.18
C ALA A 196 17.37 -5.65 -14.13
N TYR A 197 16.49 -6.39 -14.82
CA TYR A 197 16.52 -7.85 -14.88
C TYR A 197 16.25 -8.35 -16.30
N PRO A 198 16.77 -9.53 -16.68
CA PRO A 198 16.21 -10.28 -17.79
C PRO A 198 14.82 -10.83 -17.43
N ILE A 199 14.01 -11.12 -18.45
CA ILE A 199 12.75 -11.85 -18.24
C ILE A 199 13.06 -13.25 -17.73
N SER A 200 12.44 -13.64 -16.60
CA SER A 200 12.64 -14.96 -16.01
C SER A 200 12.07 -16.07 -16.89
N GLU A 201 12.65 -17.27 -16.83
CA GLU A 201 12.11 -18.44 -17.56
C GLU A 201 10.67 -18.78 -17.16
N LYS A 202 10.29 -18.51 -15.90
CA LYS A 202 8.92 -18.71 -15.42
C LYS A 202 7.96 -17.73 -16.08
N SER A 203 8.33 -16.44 -16.15
CA SER A 203 7.55 -15.42 -16.86
C SER A 203 7.44 -15.74 -18.35
N LYS A 204 8.53 -16.15 -19.01
CA LYS A 204 8.51 -16.53 -20.44
C LYS A 204 7.50 -17.65 -20.70
N ARG A 205 7.59 -18.77 -19.97
CA ARG A 205 6.65 -19.90 -20.11
C ARG A 205 5.20 -19.50 -19.86
N TYR A 206 4.96 -18.66 -18.86
CA TYR A 206 3.63 -18.15 -18.58
C TYR A 206 3.09 -17.33 -19.76
N ILE A 207 3.87 -16.36 -20.24
CA ILE A 207 3.49 -15.45 -21.32
C ILE A 207 3.31 -16.20 -22.65
N GLU A 208 4.13 -17.21 -22.94
CA GLU A 208 3.95 -18.07 -24.11
C GLU A 208 2.62 -18.84 -24.07
N LYS A 209 2.19 -19.25 -22.88
CA LYS A 209 0.95 -20.03 -22.69
C LYS A 209 -0.31 -19.16 -22.64
N PHE A 210 -0.26 -18.04 -21.93
CA PHE A 210 -1.44 -17.24 -21.57
C PHE A 210 -1.41 -15.80 -22.09
N GLY A 211 -0.26 -15.33 -22.59
CA GLY A 211 -0.03 -13.94 -22.90
C GLY A 211 0.13 -13.05 -21.66
N ILE A 212 0.32 -11.75 -21.91
CA ILE A 212 0.22 -10.72 -20.88
C ILE A 212 -1.26 -10.31 -20.79
N PRO A 213 -1.91 -10.42 -19.62
CA PRO A 213 -3.36 -10.23 -19.50
C PRO A 213 -3.71 -8.74 -19.35
N TYR A 214 -3.41 -7.93 -20.38
CA TYR A 214 -3.79 -6.52 -20.41
C TYR A 214 -5.29 -6.36 -20.16
N GLY A 215 -5.66 -5.30 -19.42
CA GLY A 215 -7.05 -5.03 -19.05
C GLY A 215 -7.64 -5.89 -17.93
N SER A 216 -6.87 -6.83 -17.36
CA SER A 216 -7.30 -7.64 -16.20
C SER A 216 -7.00 -7.00 -14.84
N TRP A 217 -6.30 -5.87 -14.85
CA TRP A 217 -5.85 -5.11 -13.70
C TRP A 217 -6.69 -3.85 -13.53
#